data_AF-A0A3D0KP98-F1
#
_entry.id   AF-A0A3D0KP98-F1
#
_cell.length_a   1.000
_cell.length_b   1.000
_cell.length_c   1.000
_cell.angle_alpha   90.00
_cell.angle_beta   90.00
_cell.angle_gamma   90.00
#
_symmetry.space_group_name_H-M   'P 1'
#
loop_
_entity.id
_entity.type
_entity.pdbx_description
1 polymer ?
#
loop_
_entity_poly.entity_id
_entity_poly.type
_entity_poly.pdbx_seq_one_letter_code
_entity_poly.pdbx_strand_id
1 'polypeptide(L)'
;MPSFEEEAFARARQLHRERAGDPKPPPKPEPKPEPKPEPAAKSEPVPKPAVKKDKAKNTSLLETLFHDKDKSLILMLLLLLADSDGDPSLLFALAYLLM
;
A
#
# COMPACT_ATOMS: atom_id res chain seq x y z
N MET A 1 4.76 -3.08 37.19
CA MET A 1 4.91 -2.25 35.99
C MET A 1 4.04 -2.87 34.91
N PRO A 2 2.99 -2.19 34.41
CA PRO A 2 2.22 -2.71 33.29
C PRO A 2 3.16 -2.91 32.09
N SER A 3 2.95 -3.97 31.32
CA SER A 3 3.76 -4.26 30.14
C SER A 3 3.44 -3.25 29.03
N PHE A 4 4.42 -2.99 28.16
CA PHE A 4 4.25 -2.06 27.04
C PHE A 4 3.04 -2.42 26.14
N GLU A 5 2.74 -3.71 25.99
CA GLU A 5 1.55 -4.18 25.25
C GLU A 5 0.23 -3.80 25.92
N GLU A 6 0.18 -3.87 27.26
CA GLU A 6 -1.02 -3.53 28.02
C GLU A 6 -1.33 -2.02 27.91
N GLU A 7 -0.31 -1.18 27.95
CA GLU A 7 -0.44 0.27 27.77
C GLU A 7 -0.84 0.64 26.33
N ALA A 8 -0.27 -0.03 25.33
CA ALA A 8 -0.62 0.17 23.93
C ALA A 8 -2.10 -0.16 23.65
N PHE A 9 -2.61 -1.25 24.23
CA PHE A 9 -3.99 -1.68 24.04
C PHE A 9 -4.99 -0.77 24.74
N ALA A 10 -4.68 -0.32 25.96
CA ALA A 10 -5.49 0.66 26.69
C ALA A 10 -5.59 1.99 25.91
N ARG A 11 -4.45 2.45 25.37
CA ARG A 11 -4.37 3.67 24.56
C ARG A 11 -5.12 3.53 23.24
N ALA A 12 -5.08 2.38 22.58
CA ALA A 12 -5.84 2.11 21.37
C ALA A 12 -7.36 2.16 21.62
N ARG A 13 -7.83 1.61 22.74
CA ARG A 13 -9.25 1.69 23.13
C ARG A 13 -9.72 3.11 23.42
N GLN A 14 -8.88 3.92 24.07
CA GLN A 14 -9.18 5.34 24.33
C GLN A 14 -9.30 6.11 23.02
N LEU A 15 -8.35 5.94 22.09
CA LEU A 15 -8.41 6.59 20.78
C LEU A 15 -9.62 6.11 19.95
N HIS A 16 -9.97 4.83 20.01
CA HIS A 16 -11.19 4.33 19.36
C HIS A 16 -12.45 4.97 19.94
N ARG A 17 -12.50 5.19 21.26
CA ARG A 17 -13.63 5.82 21.95
C ARG A 17 -13.72 7.33 21.67
N GLU A 18 -12.59 8.03 21.57
CA GLU A 18 -12.55 9.46 21.20
C GLU A 18 -12.86 9.68 19.71
N ARG A 19 -12.42 8.76 18.84
CA ARG A 19 -12.69 8.81 17.40
C ARG A 19 -14.12 8.39 17.06
N ALA A 20 -14.72 7.52 17.88
CA ALA A 20 -16.12 7.14 17.79
C ALA A 20 -17.03 8.12 18.58
N GLY A 21 -16.84 9.42 18.38
CA GLY A 21 -17.56 10.49 19.07
C GLY A 21 -19.01 10.14 19.43
N ASP A 22 -19.33 10.35 20.71
CA ASP A 22 -20.62 10.08 21.38
C ASP A 22 -21.04 8.59 21.50
N PRO A 23 -21.08 8.00 22.72
CA PRO A 23 -21.71 6.70 22.91
C PRO A 23 -23.23 6.88 22.84
N LYS A 24 -23.79 6.71 21.64
CA LYS A 24 -25.23 6.49 21.52
C LYS A 24 -25.59 5.26 22.38
N PRO A 25 -26.58 5.34 23.30
CA PRO A 25 -26.90 4.23 24.19
C PRO A 25 -27.24 2.98 23.39
N PRO A 26 -26.94 1.77 23.91
CA PRO A 26 -27.22 0.53 23.19
C PRO A 26 -28.73 0.46 22.89
N PRO A 27 -29.15 0.31 21.63
CA PRO A 27 -30.55 0.04 21.34
C PRO A 27 -30.89 -1.35 21.91
N LYS A 28 -31.95 -1.36 22.72
CA LYS A 28 -32.65 -2.55 23.21
C LYS A 28 -32.99 -3.46 22.01
N PRO A 29 -32.93 -4.79 22.13
CA PRO A 29 -33.21 -5.67 21.01
C PRO A 29 -34.71 -5.68 20.72
N GLU A 30 -35.13 -5.18 19.56
CA GLU A 30 -36.45 -5.42 19.00
C GLU A 30 -36.31 -6.02 17.58
N PRO A 31 -37.24 -6.92 17.18
CA PRO A 31 -36.97 -8.01 16.23
C PRO A 31 -37.02 -7.61 14.74
N LYS A 32 -36.25 -8.34 13.92
CA LYS A 32 -36.26 -8.45 12.43
C LYS A 32 -37.68 -8.66 11.83
N PRO A 33 -37.89 -8.63 10.48
CA PRO A 33 -37.08 -8.19 9.31
C PRO A 33 -37.89 -7.33 8.28
N GLU A 34 -37.28 -6.71 7.24
CA GLU A 34 -37.43 -7.00 5.78
C GLU A 34 -36.89 -5.84 4.88
N PRO A 35 -36.67 -6.04 3.54
CA PRO A 35 -35.42 -5.64 2.85
C PRO A 35 -35.43 -4.37 1.95
N LYS A 36 -34.21 -3.95 1.57
CA LYS A 36 -33.75 -2.89 0.63
C LYS A 36 -34.54 -2.78 -0.70
N PRO A 37 -34.63 -1.59 -1.34
CA PRO A 37 -33.52 -1.08 -2.18
C PRO A 37 -33.26 0.45 -2.19
N GLU A 38 -31.98 0.83 -2.30
CA GLU A 38 -31.45 2.14 -2.77
C GLU A 38 -31.77 2.32 -4.28
N PRO A 39 -31.79 3.53 -4.91
CA PRO A 39 -30.61 4.44 -4.98
C PRO A 39 -30.86 5.96 -5.27
N ALA A 40 -29.74 6.70 -5.36
CA ALA A 40 -29.47 8.00 -6.02
C ALA A 40 -29.19 9.19 -5.07
N ALA A 41 -27.93 9.42 -4.64
CA ALA A 41 -26.83 10.03 -5.39
C ALA A 41 -26.99 11.53 -5.67
N LYS A 42 -26.27 12.36 -4.91
CA LYS A 42 -25.51 13.52 -5.41
C LYS A 42 -24.55 14.02 -4.31
N SER A 43 -23.47 13.26 -4.11
CA SER A 43 -22.25 13.83 -3.56
C SER A 43 -21.42 14.28 -4.75
N GLU A 44 -21.28 15.59 -4.96
CA GLU A 44 -20.21 16.12 -5.79
C GLU A 44 -18.88 15.64 -5.20
N PRO A 45 -18.05 14.91 -5.97
CA PRO A 45 -16.68 14.67 -5.55
C PRO A 45 -15.89 15.93 -5.87
N VAL A 46 -15.52 16.68 -4.84
CA VAL A 46 -14.41 17.64 -4.91
C VAL A 46 -13.22 16.91 -5.53
N PRO A 47 -12.73 17.30 -6.73
CA PRO A 47 -11.55 16.68 -7.28
C PRO A 47 -10.37 17.15 -6.42
N LYS A 48 -9.95 16.34 -5.46
CA LYS A 48 -8.64 16.51 -4.82
C LYS A 48 -7.62 16.59 -5.96
N PRO A 49 -6.72 17.58 -5.96
CA PRO A 49 -5.72 17.71 -7.01
C PRO A 49 -4.93 16.42 -7.04
N ALA A 50 -5.12 15.68 -8.12
CA ALA A 50 -4.33 14.50 -8.38
C ALA A 50 -2.88 14.98 -8.49
N VAL A 51 -2.07 14.66 -7.49
CA VAL A 51 -0.61 14.76 -7.55
C VAL A 51 -0.18 13.75 -8.60
N LYS A 52 -0.29 14.18 -9.85
CA LYS A 52 -0.13 13.38 -11.05
C LYS A 52 1.28 13.63 -11.56
N LYS A 53 2.01 12.51 -11.72
CA LYS A 53 2.72 12.13 -12.96
C LYS A 53 4.24 12.20 -13.03
N ASP A 54 4.97 12.61 -12.00
CA ASP A 54 6.44 12.50 -12.06
C ASP A 54 6.97 11.20 -11.44
N LYS A 55 6.47 10.81 -10.26
CA LYS A 55 6.85 9.52 -9.64
C LYS A 55 6.36 8.28 -10.39
N ALA A 56 5.35 8.43 -11.24
CA ALA A 56 4.74 7.29 -11.92
C ALA A 56 5.70 6.65 -12.94
N LYS A 57 6.55 7.45 -13.61
CA LYS A 57 7.39 6.94 -14.69
C LYS A 57 8.51 6.05 -14.18
N ASN A 58 9.21 6.47 -13.13
CA ASN A 58 10.26 5.68 -12.51
C ASN A 58 9.70 4.48 -11.72
N THR A 59 8.54 4.62 -11.06
CA THR A 59 7.90 3.45 -10.45
C THR A 59 7.45 2.43 -11.48
N SER A 60 6.91 2.85 -12.64
CA SER A 60 6.49 1.90 -13.67
C SER A 60 7.66 1.17 -14.34
N LEU A 61 8.80 1.83 -14.53
CA LEU A 61 10.02 1.18 -15.05
C LEU A 61 10.57 0.15 -14.05
N LEU A 62 10.69 0.54 -12.77
CA LEU A 62 11.14 -0.37 -11.72
C LEU A 62 10.15 -1.51 -11.47
N GLU A 63 8.84 -1.23 -11.48
CA GLU A 63 7.81 -2.28 -11.40
C GLU A 63 7.95 -3.27 -12.54
N THR A 64 8.22 -2.83 -13.77
CA THR A 64 8.41 -3.73 -14.91
C THR A 64 9.66 -4.60 -14.74
N LEU A 65 10.73 -4.03 -14.20
CA LEU A 65 11.98 -4.75 -13.88
C LEU A 65 11.79 -5.77 -12.75
N PHE A 66 10.97 -5.47 -11.74
CA PHE A 66 10.74 -6.35 -10.58
C PHE A 66 9.57 -7.34 -10.76
N HIS A 67 8.57 -7.05 -11.61
CA HIS A 67 7.45 -7.94 -11.87
C HIS A 67 7.84 -9.17 -12.69
N ASP A 68 8.81 -8.99 -13.59
CA ASP A 68 9.28 -10.06 -14.45
C ASP A 68 10.40 -10.81 -13.73
N LYS A 69 10.21 -12.13 -13.55
CA LYS A 69 11.17 -12.98 -12.84
C LYS A 69 12.54 -13.00 -13.50
N ASP A 70 12.59 -12.98 -14.83
CA ASP A 70 13.84 -13.03 -15.58
C ASP A 70 14.55 -11.68 -15.48
N LYS A 71 13.83 -10.57 -15.66
CA LYS A 71 14.41 -9.21 -15.52
C LYS A 71 14.85 -8.91 -14.08
N SER A 72 14.07 -9.37 -13.09
CA SER A 72 14.41 -9.24 -11.68
C SER A 72 15.67 -10.03 -11.33
N LEU A 73 15.80 -11.24 -11.85
CA LEU A 73 17.01 -12.06 -11.71
C LEU A 73 18.22 -11.40 -12.40
N ILE A 74 18.05 -10.91 -13.65
CA ILE A 74 19.09 -10.18 -14.38
C ILE A 74 19.54 -8.94 -13.58
N LEU A 75 18.60 -8.20 -12.99
CA LEU A 75 18.92 -7.02 -12.18
C LEU A 75 19.67 -7.37 -10.89
N MET A 76 19.31 -8.47 -10.23
CA MET A 76 20.05 -8.99 -9.09
C MET A 76 21.49 -9.40 -9.49
N LEU A 77 21.65 -10.08 -10.62
CA LEU A 77 22.96 -10.42 -11.20
C LEU A 77 23.76 -9.18 -11.56
N LEU A 78 23.13 -8.16 -12.15
CA LEU A 78 23.76 -6.88 -12.48
C LEU A 78 24.27 -6.18 -11.22
N LEU A 79 23.46 -6.15 -10.16
CA LEU A 79 23.83 -5.55 -8.88
C LEU A 79 24.96 -6.31 -8.19
N LEU A 80 24.92 -7.64 -8.23
CA LEU A 80 25.97 -8.51 -7.68
C LEU A 80 27.28 -8.34 -8.44
N LEU A 81 27.20 -8.24 -9.77
CA LEU A 81 28.37 -8.08 -10.64
C LEU A 81 28.94 -6.66 -10.57
N ALA A 82 28.13 -5.65 -10.28
CA ALA A 82 28.58 -4.27 -10.14
C ALA A 82 29.47 -4.03 -8.91
N ASP A 83 29.35 -4.84 -7.86
CA ASP A 83 30.21 -4.79 -6.67
C ASP A 83 31.49 -5.61 -6.83
N SER A 84 31.54 -6.47 -7.84
CA SER A 84 32.72 -7.30 -8.16
C SER A 84 33.53 -6.68 -9.30
N ASP A 85 34.84 -6.91 -9.34
CA ASP A 85 35.69 -6.66 -10.53
C ASP A 85 35.39 -7.68 -11.66
N GLY A 86 34.10 -7.90 -11.94
CA GLY A 86 33.60 -8.82 -12.94
C GLY A 86 33.72 -8.28 -14.36
N ASP A 87 33.52 -9.16 -15.33
CA ASP A 87 33.69 -8.81 -16.74
C ASP A 87 32.75 -7.65 -17.16
N PRO A 88 33.30 -6.53 -17.67
CA PRO A 88 32.48 -5.40 -18.11
C PRO A 88 31.58 -5.80 -19.29
N SER A 89 32.05 -6.71 -20.15
CA SER A 89 31.27 -7.28 -21.25
C SER A 89 30.00 -7.98 -20.77
N LEU A 90 30.08 -8.70 -19.65
CA LEU A 90 28.93 -9.39 -19.06
C LEU A 90 27.93 -8.38 -18.48
N LEU A 91 28.44 -7.31 -17.85
CA LEU A 91 27.64 -6.22 -17.33
C LEU A 91 26.84 -5.52 -18.46
N PHE A 92 27.49 -5.24 -19.59
CA PHE A 92 26.81 -4.72 -20.78
C PHE A 92 25.83 -5.71 -21.40
N ALA A 93 26.15 -7.01 -21.45
CA ALA A 93 25.24 -8.02 -21.95
C ALA A 93 23.96 -8.12 -21.12
N LEU A 94 24.08 -8.09 -19.78
CA LEU A 94 22.94 -8.07 -18.86
C LEU A 94 22.12 -6.78 -18.99
N ALA A 95 22.79 -5.63 -19.14
CA ALA A 95 22.12 -4.36 -19.40
C ALA A 95 21.39 -4.34 -20.76
N TYR A 96 21.95 -4.99 -21.78
CA TYR A 96 21.31 -5.15 -23.09
C TYR A 96 20.08 -6.05 -23.01
N LEU A 97 20.13 -7.12 -22.22
CA LEU A 97 19.01 -8.04 -22.01
C LEU A 97 17.83 -7.38 -21.25
N LEU A 98 18.08 -6.26 -20.57
CA LEU A 98 17.09 -5.44 -19.87
C LEU A 98 16.33 -4.46 -20.78
N MET A 99 16.93 -4.08 -21.92
CA MET A 99 16.33 -3.21 -22.95
C MET A 99 15.31 -3.97 -23.80
#